data_AF-A0A1M6MVD9-F1
#
_entry.id   AF-A0A1M6MVD9-F1
#
_cell.length_a   1.000
_cell.length_b   1.000
_cell.length_c   1.000
_cell.angle_alpha   90.00
_cell.angle_beta   90.00
_cell.angle_gamma   90.00
#
_symmetry.space_group_name_H-M   'P 1'
#
loop_
_entity.id
_entity.type
_entity.pdbx_description
1 polymer ?
#
loop_
_entity_poly.entity_id
_entity_poly.type
_entity_poly.pdbx_seq_one_letter_code
_entity_poly.pdbx_strand_id
1 'polypeptide(L)' 'MQQQPESEQTSQEEEIRRRAYYLWEHADEPKGTPDEYWERARAEIEKEAPPIESGPIAEEPKK' A
#
# COMPACT_ATOMS: atom_id res chain seq x y z
N MET A 1 -7.21 -3.75 24.40
CA MET A 1 -6.49 -2.68 23.68
C MET A 1 -7.07 -2.65 22.29
N GLN A 2 -8.04 -1.77 22.07
CA GLN A 2 -8.68 -1.59 20.76
C GLN A 2 -7.65 -0.86 19.90
N GLN A 3 -7.09 -1.53 18.90
CA GLN A 3 -6.15 -0.95 17.95
C GLN A 3 -6.84 0.23 17.25
N GLN A 4 -6.17 1.38 17.25
CA GLN A 4 -6.75 2.69 16.97
C GLN A 4 -6.87 2.97 15.46
N PRO A 5 -7.84 3.80 15.03
CA PRO A 5 -7.97 4.29 13.65
C PRO A 5 -6.89 5.30 13.21
N GLU A 6 -5.82 5.53 13.98
CA GLU A 6 -4.59 6.20 13.50
C GLU A 6 -3.76 5.29 12.55
N SER A 7 -4.15 4.03 12.41
CA SER A 7 -3.38 3.02 11.67
C SER A 7 -3.61 3.00 10.16
N GLU A 8 -4.66 3.62 9.62
CA GLU A 8 -4.94 3.49 8.18
C GLU A 8 -4.00 4.33 7.31
N GLN A 9 -3.69 5.56 7.72
CA GLN A 9 -2.71 6.42 7.04
C GLN A 9 -1.30 5.83 7.13
N THR A 10 -0.90 5.40 8.34
CA THR A 10 0.40 4.75 8.53
C THR A 10 0.49 3.41 7.79
N SER A 11 -0.59 2.63 7.71
CA SER A 11 -0.60 1.37 6.95
C SER A 11 -0.46 1.64 5.44
N GLN A 12 -1.10 2.68 4.91
CA GLN A 12 -0.90 3.07 3.50
C GLN A 12 0.55 3.54 3.24
N GLU A 13 1.10 4.40 4.10
CA GLU A 13 2.50 4.85 3.97
C GLU A 13 3.50 3.69 4.09
N GLU A 14 3.26 2.72 4.97
CA GLU A 14 4.07 1.51 5.10
C GLU A 14 4.00 0.63 3.85
N GLU A 15 2.82 0.49 3.24
CA GLU A 15 2.65 -0.19 1.96
C GLU A 15 3.43 0.53 0.85
N ILE A 16 3.32 1.86 0.78
CA ILE A 16 4.02 2.70 -0.19
C ILE A 16 5.52 2.52 -0.06
N ARG A 17 6.02 2.54 1.17
CA ARG A 17 7.43 2.32 1.46
C ARG A 17 7.91 0.94 1.00
N ARG A 18 7.18 -0.12 1.33
CA ARG A 18 7.52 -1.49 0.91
C ARG A 18 7.53 -1.61 -0.62
N ARG A 19 6.50 -1.07 -1.28
CA ARG A 19 6.35 -1.11 -2.74
C ARG A 19 7.41 -0.27 -3.45
N ALA A 20 7.72 0.92 -2.95
CA ALA A 20 8.75 1.80 -3.48
C ALA A 20 10.14 1.15 -3.37
N TYR A 21 10.45 0.53 -2.22
CA TYR A 21 11.70 -0.21 -2.04
C TYR A 21 11.81 -1.37 -3.02
N TYR A 22 10.74 -2.15 -3.19
CA TYR A 22 10.70 -3.27 -4.15
C TYR A 22 10.90 -2.78 -5.59
N LEU A 23 10.21 -1.72 -6.00
CA LEU A 23 10.36 -1.12 -7.32
C LEU A 23 11.79 -0.61 -7.55
N TRP A 24 12.39 0.04 -6.56
CA TRP A 24 13.75 0.53 -6.63
C TRP A 24 14.79 -0.61 -6.68
N GLU A 25 14.60 -1.68 -5.91
CA GLU A 25 15.48 -2.84 -5.92
C GLU A 25 15.46 -3.54 -7.28
N HIS A 26 14.25 -3.74 -7.84
CA HIS A 26 14.02 -4.40 -9.12
C HIS A 26 14.22 -3.51 -10.35
N ALA A 27 14.42 -2.20 -10.19
CA ALA A 27 14.68 -1.31 -11.32
C ALA A 27 16.05 -1.58 -11.95
N ASP A 28 16.06 -1.76 -13.28
CA ASP A 28 17.27 -1.82 -14.09
C ASP A 28 18.00 -0.46 -14.13
N GLU A 29 19.32 -0.48 -14.34
CA GLU A 29 20.14 0.72 -14.33
C GLU A 29 19.98 1.61 -15.59
N PRO A 30 19.99 2.94 -15.44
CA PRO A 30 20.22 3.68 -14.19
C PRO A 30 18.97 3.72 -13.30
N LYS A 31 19.15 3.39 -12.01
CA LYS A 31 18.08 3.51 -11.03
C LYS A 31 17.72 4.99 -10.87
N GLY A 32 16.46 5.34 -11.16
CA GLY A 32 15.89 6.67 -10.89
C GLY A 32 15.94 7.08 -9.41
N THR A 33 15.37 8.23 -9.10
CA THR A 33 15.38 8.75 -7.72
C THR A 33 14.41 7.98 -6.81
N PRO A 34 14.71 7.86 -5.50
CA PRO A 34 13.81 7.22 -4.55
C PRO A 34 12.40 7.84 -4.54
N ASP A 35 12.30 9.16 -4.72
CA ASP A 35 11.04 9.90 -4.79
C ASP A 35 10.16 9.45 -5.97
N GLU A 36 10.73 9.19 -7.15
CA GLU A 36 9.96 8.68 -8.31
C GLU A 36 9.31 7.32 -8.01
N TYR A 37 10.04 6.42 -7.33
CA TYR A 37 9.49 5.11 -6.95
C TYR A 37 8.47 5.23 -5.81
N TRP A 38 8.65 6.19 -4.91
CA TRP A 38 7.70 6.50 -3.86
C TRP A 38 6.38 7.01 -4.43
N GLU A 39 6.42 8.00 -5.33
CA GLU A 39 5.22 8.52 -5.98
C GLU A 39 4.52 7.45 -6.82
N ARG A 40 5.28 6.62 -7.53
CA ARG A 40 4.74 5.49 -8.29
C ARG A 40 4.07 4.46 -7.37
N ALA A 41 4.71 4.08 -6.27
CA ALA A 41 4.14 3.18 -5.28
C ALA A 41 2.85 3.74 -4.65
N ARG A 42 2.86 5.04 -4.32
CA ARG A 42 1.69 5.77 -3.82
C ARG A 42 0.52 5.73 -4.79
N ALA A 43 0.78 6.06 -6.06
CA ALA A 43 -0.24 6.04 -7.08
C ALA A 43 -0.81 4.62 -7.33
N GLU A 44 0.01 3.57 -7.24
CA GLU A 44 -0.46 2.19 -7.38
C GLU A 44 -1.34 1.79 -6.19
N ILE A 45 -0.92 2.07 -4.95
CA ILE A 45 -1.70 1.74 -3.75
C ILE A 45 -3.00 2.54 -3.67
N GLU A 46 -2.98 3.82 -4.05
CA GLU A 46 -4.18 4.65 -4.12
C GLU A 46 -5.18 4.15 -5.16
N LYS A 47 -4.71 3.54 -6.27
CA LYS A 47 -5.57 2.90 -7.29
C LYS A 47 -6.03 1.50 -6.88
N GLU A 48 -5.19 0.75 -6.17
CA GLU A 48 -5.46 -0.61 -5.71
C GLU A 48 -6.36 -0.66 -4.47
N ALA A 49 -6.48 0.44 -3.72
CA ALA A 49 -7.44 0.59 -2.65
C ALA A 49 -8.82 0.97 -3.22
N PRO A 50 -9.75 0.03 -3.45
CA PRO A 50 -11.16 0.40 -3.55
C PRO A 50 -11.59 1.09 -2.24
N PRO A 51 -12.62 1.95 -2.25
CA PRO A 51 -13.17 2.56 -1.04
C PRO A 51 -13.97 1.53 -0.23
N ILE A 52 -13.36 0.41 0.13
CA ILE A 52 -13.93 -0.59 1.01
C ILE A 52 -13.21 -0.40 2.34
N GLU A 53 -13.88 0.36 3.20
CA GLU A 53 -14.09 0.00 4.60
C GLU A 53 -13.23 -1.20 5.05
N SER A 54 -12.22 -0.95 5.89
CA SER A 54 -11.64 -1.96 6.79
C SER A 54 -12.72 -2.43 7.78
N GLY A 55 -13.73 -3.11 7.28
CA GLY A 55 -14.68 -3.95 7.99
C GLY A 55 -14.45 -5.40 7.57
N PRO A 56 -14.55 -6.38 8.48
CA PRO A 56 -14.16 -7.74 8.19
C PRO A 56 -15.13 -8.33 7.17
N ILE A 57 -14.69 -8.65 5.95
CA ILE A 57 -15.47 -9.51 5.05
C ILE A 57 -15.39 -10.96 5.54
N ALA A 58 -16.10 -11.22 6.65
CA ALA A 58 -16.62 -12.53 6.95
C ALA A 58 -17.84 -12.77 6.04
N GLU A 59 -17.62 -13.15 4.79
CA GLU A 59 -18.66 -13.77 3.98
C GLU A 59 -18.23 -15.19 3.64
N GLU A 60 -18.49 -16.06 4.62
CA GLU A 60 -18.60 -17.51 4.50
C GLU A 60 -19.67 -17.84 3.44
N PRO A 61 -19.36 -18.57 2.34
CA PRO A 61 -20.39 -18.98 1.40
C PRO A 61 -21.14 -20.18 1.99
N LYS A 62 -22.24 -19.92 2.70
CA LYS A 62 -23.22 -20.96 3.02
C LYS A 62 -24.23 -21.07 1.89
N LYS A 63 -24.04 -22.07 1.02
CA LYS A 63 -25.14 -22.68 0.28
C LYS A 63 -24.93 -24.18 0.11
#